data_AF-A0A536KSA2-F1
#
_entry.id   AF-A0A536KSA2-F1
#
_cell.length_a   1.000
_cell.length_b   1.000
_cell.length_c   1.000
_cell.angle_alpha   90.00
_cell.angle_beta   90.00
_cell.angle_gamma   90.00
#
_symmetry.space_group_name_H-M   'P 1'
#
loop_
_entity.id
_entity.type
_entity.pdbx_description
1 polymer ?
#
loop_
_entity_poly.entity_id
_entity_poly.type
_entity_poly.pdbx_seq_one_letter_code
_entity_poly.pdbx_strand_id
1 'polypeptide(L)'
;MVDVEDVVAAPLPVPVERLREGFLAVTARYTLGLVRASGWRLRLGPLTLLDFGEPRTSPAGVAWPIRGGLLAAGPGGDLEVAWEAGRLRGGVRGYRPRVPRALYDLTQRPFHRSVTRLVLLQLRGREPLPGALAEPRARLAAAALDLALCAAVSRRRIRAFPAVWAAYHLVAWSLAGQTVGGALCGVRLRSVDGSRATPAQALLRLLAGDRAAGTALIKS
;
A
#
# COMPACT_ATOMS: atom_id res chain seq x y z
N MET A 1 3.28 23.88 5.86
CA MET A 1 3.28 23.15 4.58
C MET A 1 4.02 21.84 4.77
N VAL A 2 3.60 20.77 4.10
CA VAL A 2 4.19 19.43 4.21
C VAL A 2 4.26 18.77 2.84
N ASP A 3 5.32 18.01 2.63
CA ASP A 3 5.47 17.12 1.47
C ASP A 3 5.53 15.67 1.94
N VAL A 4 4.85 14.81 1.19
CA VAL A 4 4.86 13.35 1.36
C VAL A 4 4.96 12.72 0.00
N GLU A 5 6.02 11.95 -0.22
CA GLU A 5 6.25 11.23 -1.47
C GLU A 5 6.56 9.76 -1.14
N ASP A 6 6.13 8.86 -2.04
CA ASP A 6 6.58 7.48 -2.11
C ASP A 6 6.93 7.13 -3.56
N VAL A 7 7.79 6.14 -3.74
CA VAL A 7 8.33 5.73 -5.02
C VAL A 7 8.42 4.21 -5.08
N VAL A 8 7.96 3.64 -6.19
CA VAL A 8 8.05 2.21 -6.47
C VAL A 8 8.74 1.96 -7.80
N ALA A 9 9.47 0.85 -7.90
CA ALA A 9 10.03 0.40 -9.18
C ALA A 9 8.89 -0.03 -10.12
N ALA A 10 8.85 0.57 -11.31
CA ALA A 10 7.84 0.36 -12.33
C ALA A 10 8.55 0.25 -13.69
N PRO A 11 9.04 -0.95 -14.06
CA PRO A 11 9.89 -1.13 -15.24
C PRO A 11 9.15 -0.85 -16.55
N LEU A 12 7.81 -0.92 -16.53
CA LEU A 12 6.95 -0.56 -17.65
C LEU A 12 6.29 0.79 -17.39
N PRO A 13 6.15 1.65 -18.43
CA PRO A 13 5.40 2.89 -18.31
C PRO A 13 3.94 2.63 -17.98
N VAL A 14 3.35 3.50 -17.16
CA VAL A 14 1.94 3.45 -16.81
C VAL A 14 1.20 4.53 -17.62
N PRO A 15 0.16 4.18 -18.42
CA PRO A 15 -0.60 5.15 -19.19
C PRO A 15 -1.15 6.28 -18.32
N VAL A 16 -1.10 7.52 -18.81
CA VAL A 16 -1.51 8.71 -18.05
C VAL A 16 -2.99 8.67 -17.69
N GLU A 17 -3.83 8.07 -18.54
CA GLU A 17 -5.26 7.85 -18.31
C GLU A 17 -5.47 6.95 -17.09
N ARG A 18 -4.67 5.88 -16.98
CA ARG A 18 -4.69 4.98 -15.82
C ARG A 18 -4.23 5.67 -14.54
N LEU A 19 -3.26 6.57 -14.62
CA LEU A 19 -2.86 7.40 -13.47
C LEU A 19 -4.01 8.31 -13.05
N ARG A 20 -4.62 9.01 -14.01
CA ARG A 20 -5.71 9.97 -13.80
C ARG A 20 -6.95 9.32 -13.18
N GLU A 21 -7.38 8.19 -13.71
CA GLU A 21 -8.61 7.54 -13.25
C GLU A 21 -8.36 6.62 -12.05
N GLY A 22 -7.20 5.99 -12.03
CA GLY A 22 -6.88 4.95 -11.06
C GLY A 22 -6.53 5.48 -9.68
N PHE A 23 -5.85 6.64 -9.55
CA PHE A 23 -5.30 7.04 -8.26
C PHE A 23 -6.38 7.24 -7.19
N LEU A 24 -7.40 8.05 -7.47
CA LEU A 24 -8.50 8.31 -6.52
C LEU A 24 -9.37 7.05 -6.32
N ALA A 25 -9.63 6.30 -7.39
CA ALA A 25 -10.44 5.08 -7.32
C ALA A 25 -9.77 3.99 -6.46
N VAL A 26 -8.46 3.79 -6.62
CA VAL A 26 -7.68 2.82 -5.84
C VAL A 26 -7.53 3.30 -4.40
N THR A 27 -7.33 4.61 -4.18
CA THR A 27 -7.29 5.21 -2.83
C THR A 27 -8.57 4.87 -2.06
N ALA A 28 -9.74 5.02 -2.68
CA ALA A 28 -11.02 4.67 -2.06
C ALA A 28 -11.10 3.19 -1.64
N ARG A 29 -10.61 2.26 -2.49
CA ARG A 29 -10.60 0.82 -2.18
C ARG A 29 -9.79 0.48 -0.93
N TYR A 30 -8.68 1.17 -0.69
CA TYR A 30 -7.82 0.93 0.47
C TYR A 30 -8.35 1.46 1.79
N THR A 31 -9.44 2.21 1.76
CA THR A 31 -10.18 2.61 2.96
C THR A 31 -11.37 1.70 3.25
N LEU A 32 -11.43 0.51 2.64
CA LEU A 32 -12.53 -0.46 2.77
C LEU A 32 -13.91 0.17 2.47
N GLY A 33 -13.95 1.15 1.56
CA GLY A 33 -15.17 1.85 1.17
C GLY A 33 -15.64 2.94 2.14
N LEU A 34 -14.89 3.20 3.24
CA LEU A 34 -15.15 4.33 4.13
C LEU A 34 -14.96 5.67 3.39
N VAL A 35 -13.86 5.79 2.65
CA VAL A 35 -13.61 6.93 1.76
C VAL A 35 -14.01 6.56 0.35
N ARG A 36 -14.84 7.41 -0.26
CA ARG A 36 -15.29 7.28 -1.65
C ARG A 36 -14.73 8.41 -2.49
N ALA A 37 -14.30 8.07 -3.70
CA ALA A 37 -13.99 9.05 -4.74
C ALA A 37 -15.28 9.41 -5.48
N SER A 38 -15.57 10.71 -5.61
CA SER A 38 -16.71 11.22 -6.39
C SER A 38 -16.26 12.45 -7.16
N GLY A 39 -16.05 12.29 -8.47
CA GLY A 39 -15.33 13.28 -9.28
C GLY A 39 -13.94 13.55 -8.67
N TRP A 40 -13.65 14.83 -8.41
CA TRP A 40 -12.40 15.28 -7.81
C TRP A 40 -12.48 15.44 -6.28
N ARG A 41 -13.30 14.63 -5.60
CA ARG A 41 -13.46 14.69 -4.14
C ARG A 41 -13.23 13.33 -3.49
N LEU A 42 -12.54 13.35 -2.36
CA LEU A 42 -12.49 12.22 -1.42
C LEU A 42 -13.44 12.50 -0.26
N ARG A 43 -14.42 11.62 -0.06
CA ARG A 43 -15.51 11.82 0.90
C ARG A 43 -15.63 10.66 1.89
N LEU A 44 -15.92 10.98 3.15
CA LEU A 44 -16.33 10.03 4.18
C LEU A 44 -17.82 10.30 4.49
N GLY A 45 -18.70 9.50 3.88
CA GLY A 45 -20.14 9.77 3.90
C GLY A 45 -20.46 11.16 3.32
N PRO A 46 -21.18 12.04 4.03
CA PRO A 46 -21.48 13.40 3.53
C PRO A 46 -20.26 14.33 3.57
N LEU A 47 -19.21 13.99 4.33
CA LEU A 47 -18.08 14.86 4.62
C LEU A 47 -17.05 14.83 3.50
N THR A 48 -16.67 16.01 2.97
CA THR A 48 -15.56 16.13 2.01
C THR A 48 -14.23 16.23 2.75
N LEU A 49 -13.45 15.15 2.73
CA LEU A 49 -12.13 15.11 3.36
C LEU A 49 -11.13 15.99 2.61
N LEU A 50 -11.10 15.83 1.28
CA LEU A 50 -10.29 16.62 0.35
C LEU A 50 -11.10 16.90 -0.91
N ASP A 51 -11.06 18.15 -1.35
CA ASP A 51 -11.57 18.62 -2.64
C ASP A 51 -10.39 18.99 -3.52
N PHE A 52 -10.36 18.43 -4.72
CA PHE A 52 -9.33 18.66 -5.71
C PHE A 52 -9.91 19.45 -6.88
N GLY A 53 -9.05 20.19 -7.57
CA GLY A 53 -9.39 20.81 -8.84
C GLY A 53 -9.18 19.89 -10.02
N GLU A 54 -9.42 20.46 -11.20
CA GLU A 54 -9.24 19.75 -12.47
C GLU A 54 -7.78 19.26 -12.60
N PRO A 55 -7.58 17.99 -12.99
CA PRO A 55 -6.24 17.43 -13.15
C PRO A 55 -5.47 18.15 -14.25
N ARG A 56 -4.24 18.53 -13.95
CA ARG A 56 -3.24 18.92 -14.93
C ARG A 56 -2.50 17.67 -15.38
N THR A 57 -2.67 17.29 -16.64
CA THR A 57 -2.03 16.12 -17.23
C THR A 57 -0.81 16.54 -18.05
N SER A 58 0.25 15.75 -17.95
CA SER A 58 1.45 15.80 -18.77
C SER A 58 1.74 14.40 -19.32
N PRO A 59 2.59 14.25 -20.35
CA PRO A 59 2.97 12.93 -20.86
C PRO A 59 3.56 11.99 -19.79
N ALA A 60 4.17 12.55 -18.73
CA ALA A 60 4.82 11.80 -17.67
C ALA A 60 3.94 11.59 -16.43
N GLY A 61 2.80 12.27 -16.28
CA GLY A 61 2.05 12.23 -15.03
C GLY A 61 0.87 13.18 -14.91
N VAL A 62 0.23 13.14 -13.75
CA VAL A 62 -1.01 13.87 -13.44
C VAL A 62 -0.86 14.57 -12.09
N ALA A 63 -1.30 15.82 -12.02
CA ALA A 63 -1.34 16.62 -10.81
C ALA A 63 -2.75 17.14 -10.53
N TRP A 64 -3.24 16.94 -9.31
CA TRP A 64 -4.53 17.45 -8.84
C TRP A 64 -4.30 18.56 -7.81
N PRO A 65 -4.66 19.81 -8.12
CA PRO A 65 -4.54 20.91 -7.16
C PRO A 65 -5.49 20.70 -5.99
N ILE A 66 -5.01 20.89 -4.76
CA ILE A 66 -5.84 20.77 -3.56
C ILE A 66 -6.57 22.10 -3.35
N ARG A 67 -7.90 22.07 -3.51
CA ARG A 67 -8.78 23.22 -3.31
C ARG A 67 -9.20 23.40 -1.86
N GLY A 68 -9.23 22.32 -1.08
CA GLY A 68 -9.58 22.37 0.34
C GLY A 68 -10.15 21.05 0.85
N GLY A 69 -11.12 21.14 1.77
CA GLY A 69 -11.73 20.00 2.45
C GLY A 69 -11.37 19.96 3.94
N LEU A 70 -12.00 19.06 4.69
CA LEU A 70 -11.86 19.00 6.14
C LEU A 70 -10.45 18.75 6.63
N LEU A 71 -9.63 18.02 5.85
CA LEU A 71 -8.25 17.73 6.21
C LEU A 71 -7.30 18.87 5.84
N ALA A 72 -7.69 19.78 4.95
CA ALA A 72 -6.86 20.90 4.52
C ALA A 72 -7.16 22.16 5.35
N ALA A 73 -6.12 22.88 5.77
CA ALA A 73 -6.26 24.19 6.42
C ALA A 73 -6.73 25.28 5.46
N GLY A 74 -6.56 25.06 4.16
CA GLY A 74 -6.96 25.95 3.08
C GLY A 74 -6.50 25.41 1.72
N PRO A 75 -6.79 26.11 0.62
CA PRO A 75 -6.30 25.76 -0.70
C PRO A 75 -4.77 25.77 -0.74
N GLY A 76 -4.18 24.87 -1.53
CA GLY A 76 -2.76 24.86 -1.81
C GLY A 76 -2.12 23.48 -1.83
N GLY A 77 -1.08 23.36 -2.66
CA GLY A 77 -0.40 22.11 -2.93
C GLY A 77 -1.11 21.28 -3.99
N ASP A 78 -0.45 20.19 -4.36
CA ASP A 78 -0.88 19.29 -5.41
C ASP A 78 -0.69 17.84 -4.96
N LEU A 79 -1.69 17.01 -5.25
CA LEU A 79 -1.51 15.57 -5.29
C LEU A 79 -0.92 15.22 -6.65
N GLU A 80 0.23 14.57 -6.70
CA GLU A 80 0.94 14.27 -7.94
C GLU A 80 1.19 12.77 -8.08
N VAL A 81 1.12 12.27 -9.30
CA VAL A 81 1.53 10.91 -9.67
C VAL A 81 2.20 10.97 -11.03
N ALA A 82 3.41 10.44 -11.13
CA ALA A 82 4.17 10.46 -12.36
C ALA A 82 4.98 9.18 -12.54
N TRP A 83 5.14 8.75 -13.78
CA TRP A 83 6.10 7.73 -14.17
C TRP A 83 7.30 8.41 -14.81
N GLU A 84 8.50 8.10 -14.31
CA GLU A 84 9.76 8.65 -14.81
C GLU A 84 10.88 7.63 -14.64
N ALA A 85 11.61 7.35 -15.73
CA ALA A 85 12.82 6.52 -15.72
C ALA A 85 12.66 5.18 -14.96
N GLY A 86 11.60 4.42 -15.26
CA GLY A 86 11.36 3.11 -14.65
C GLY A 86 10.87 3.17 -13.20
N ARG A 87 10.42 4.33 -12.73
CA ARG A 87 9.88 4.52 -11.38
C ARG A 87 8.52 5.20 -11.45
N LEU A 88 7.60 4.72 -10.62
CA LEU A 88 6.32 5.39 -10.40
C LEU A 88 6.41 6.12 -9.07
N ARG A 89 6.29 7.44 -9.13
CA ARG A 89 6.28 8.34 -7.97
C ARG A 89 4.87 8.83 -7.74
N GLY A 90 4.52 9.01 -6.48
CA GLY A 90 3.30 9.72 -6.15
C GLY A 90 3.35 10.26 -4.75
N GLY A 91 2.52 11.26 -4.50
CA GLY A 91 2.60 11.98 -3.26
C GLY A 91 1.83 13.26 -3.28
N VAL A 92 1.92 13.99 -2.18
CA VAL A 92 1.35 15.31 -2.06
C VAL A 92 2.48 16.30 -1.81
N ARG A 93 2.52 17.36 -2.60
CA ARG A 93 3.45 18.48 -2.47
C ARG A 93 2.71 19.72 -2.03
N GLY A 94 3.32 20.53 -1.17
CA GLY A 94 2.77 21.80 -0.75
C GLY A 94 1.52 21.72 0.14
N TYR A 95 1.20 20.55 0.71
CA TYR A 95 -0.03 20.35 1.46
C TYR A 95 -0.05 21.12 2.77
N ARG A 96 -1.22 21.67 3.10
CA ARG A 96 -1.47 22.41 4.34
C ARG A 96 -2.44 21.61 5.20
N PRO A 97 -1.96 20.73 6.09
CA PRO A 97 -2.85 19.98 6.97
C PRO A 97 -3.55 20.92 7.95
N ARG A 98 -4.82 20.63 8.25
CA ARG A 98 -5.60 21.37 9.26
C ARG A 98 -5.09 21.14 10.68
N VAL A 99 -4.44 20.00 10.92
CA VAL A 99 -3.89 19.64 12.23
C VAL A 99 -2.47 20.19 12.43
N PRO A 100 -2.04 20.40 13.70
CA PRO A 100 -0.66 20.76 14.00
C PRO A 100 0.35 19.77 13.41
N ARG A 101 1.55 20.25 13.09
CA ARG A 101 2.57 19.45 12.39
C ARG A 101 2.92 18.15 13.12
N ALA A 102 3.06 18.19 14.45
CA ALA A 102 3.35 16.99 15.25
C ALA A 102 2.25 15.92 15.12
N LEU A 103 0.98 16.34 15.17
CA LEU A 103 -0.15 15.43 15.01
C LEU A 103 -0.22 14.89 13.57
N TYR A 104 0.06 15.74 12.57
CA TYR A 104 0.18 15.31 11.18
C TYR A 104 1.24 14.22 11.01
N ASP A 105 2.44 14.45 11.54
CA ASP A 105 3.58 13.55 11.38
C ASP A 105 3.36 12.21 12.10
N LEU A 106 2.63 12.19 13.22
CA LEU A 106 2.30 10.98 13.97
C LEU A 106 1.15 10.17 13.34
N THR A 107 0.14 10.84 12.77
CA THR A 107 -1.12 10.18 12.37
C THR A 107 -1.29 10.12 10.85
N GLN A 108 -1.27 11.26 10.19
CA GLN A 108 -1.59 11.37 8.76
C GLN A 108 -0.40 10.96 7.90
N ARG A 109 0.83 11.40 8.20
CA ARG A 109 2.00 11.08 7.37
C ARG A 109 2.19 9.56 7.15
N PRO A 110 2.15 8.69 8.19
CA PRO A 110 2.29 7.25 7.99
C PRO A 110 1.15 6.67 7.16
N PHE A 111 -0.08 7.16 7.36
CA PHE A 111 -1.25 6.75 6.59
C PHE A 111 -1.11 7.15 5.11
N HIS A 112 -0.78 8.42 4.82
CA HIS A 112 -0.57 8.93 3.47
C HIS A 112 0.51 8.12 2.76
N ARG A 113 1.67 7.89 3.39
CA ARG A 113 2.73 7.04 2.81
C ARG A 113 2.24 5.63 2.51
N SER A 114 1.56 5.00 3.46
CA SER A 114 1.07 3.62 3.30
C SER A 114 0.05 3.50 2.16
N VAL A 115 -0.92 4.41 2.09
CA VAL A 115 -1.95 4.43 1.05
C VAL A 115 -1.32 4.77 -0.30
N THR A 116 -0.50 5.81 -0.39
CA THR A 116 0.21 6.16 -1.62
C THR A 116 1.03 4.98 -2.13
N ARG A 117 1.82 4.32 -1.29
CA ARG A 117 2.56 3.12 -1.66
C ARG A 117 1.67 2.04 -2.25
N LEU A 118 0.59 1.68 -1.55
CA LEU A 118 -0.35 0.64 -2.00
C LEU A 118 -0.98 1.01 -3.34
N VAL A 119 -1.40 2.27 -3.51
CA VAL A 119 -1.94 2.78 -4.78
C VAL A 119 -0.91 2.68 -5.90
N LEU A 120 0.33 3.11 -5.66
CA LEU A 120 1.40 3.03 -6.64
C LEU A 120 1.68 1.58 -7.06
N LEU A 121 1.68 0.63 -6.12
CA LEU A 121 1.84 -0.79 -6.44
C LEU A 121 0.70 -1.37 -7.29
N GLN A 122 -0.54 -0.90 -7.10
CA GLN A 122 -1.67 -1.29 -7.97
C GLN A 122 -1.60 -0.67 -9.36
N LEU A 123 -1.22 0.61 -9.42
CA LEU A 123 -1.06 1.33 -10.69
C LEU A 123 0.08 0.70 -11.51
N ARG A 124 1.21 0.40 -10.86
CA ARG A 124 2.36 -0.34 -11.42
C ARG A 124 2.00 -1.77 -11.86
N GLY A 125 0.92 -2.35 -11.33
CA GLY A 125 0.49 -3.71 -11.66
C GLY A 125 1.43 -4.78 -11.09
N ARG A 126 1.25 -6.03 -11.50
CA ARG A 126 2.05 -7.15 -10.97
C ARG A 126 3.15 -7.64 -11.89
N GLU A 127 3.07 -7.30 -13.17
CA GLU A 127 3.98 -7.79 -14.18
C GLU A 127 4.99 -6.71 -14.59
N PRO A 128 6.26 -7.06 -14.81
CA PRO A 128 6.89 -8.33 -14.43
C PRO A 128 6.99 -8.46 -12.91
N LEU A 129 6.96 -9.68 -12.37
CA LEU A 129 7.25 -9.92 -10.95
C LEU A 129 8.75 -9.80 -10.69
N PRO A 130 9.17 -9.49 -9.44
CA PRO A 130 10.59 -9.33 -9.11
C PRO A 130 11.39 -10.65 -9.08
N GLY A 131 10.73 -11.78 -9.30
CA GLY A 131 11.36 -13.10 -9.32
C GLY A 131 10.35 -14.20 -9.66
N ALA A 132 10.86 -15.42 -9.80
CA ALA A 132 10.04 -16.60 -10.06
C ALA A 132 9.08 -16.86 -8.89
N LEU A 133 7.82 -17.16 -9.22
CA LEU A 133 6.83 -17.54 -8.21
C LEU A 133 7.25 -18.82 -7.48
N ALA A 134 7.04 -18.85 -6.17
CA ALA A 134 7.23 -20.06 -5.39
C ALA A 134 6.23 -21.15 -5.83
N GLU A 135 6.70 -22.39 -5.90
CA GLU A 135 5.89 -23.54 -6.27
C GLU A 135 4.72 -23.76 -5.29
N PRO A 136 3.53 -24.20 -5.76
CA PRO A 136 2.38 -24.44 -4.89
C PRO A 136 2.69 -25.37 -3.71
N ARG A 137 3.47 -26.43 -3.93
CA ARG A 137 3.85 -27.40 -2.88
C ARG A 137 4.71 -26.76 -1.79
N ALA A 138 5.72 -25.98 -2.18
CA ALA A 138 6.58 -25.25 -1.24
C ALA A 138 5.77 -24.23 -0.41
N ARG A 139 4.80 -23.55 -1.04
CA ARG A 139 3.91 -22.60 -0.36
C ARG A 139 2.99 -23.29 0.66
N LEU A 140 2.44 -24.45 0.30
CA LEU A 140 1.60 -25.25 1.20
C LEU A 140 2.41 -25.81 2.37
N ALA A 141 3.60 -26.34 2.11
CA ALA A 141 4.51 -26.84 3.15
C ALA A 141 4.90 -25.74 4.14
N ALA A 142 5.30 -24.56 3.63
CA ALA A 142 5.60 -23.40 4.46
C ALA A 142 4.42 -23.01 5.35
N ALA A 143 3.22 -22.91 4.77
CA ALA A 143 2.00 -22.56 5.50
C ALA A 143 1.66 -23.60 6.58
N ALA A 144 1.83 -24.89 6.31
CA ALA A 144 1.60 -25.95 7.29
C ALA A 144 2.56 -25.89 8.47
N LEU A 145 3.86 -25.65 8.21
CA LEU A 145 4.88 -25.47 9.25
C LEU A 145 4.57 -24.25 10.13
N ASP A 146 4.21 -23.13 9.51
CA ASP A 146 3.85 -21.90 10.21
C ASP A 146 2.58 -22.08 11.07
N LEU A 147 1.60 -22.84 10.56
CA LEU A 147 0.38 -23.19 11.30
C LEU A 147 0.71 -24.03 12.53
N ALA A 148 1.52 -25.08 12.37
CA ALA A 148 1.95 -25.95 13.45
C ALA A 148 2.73 -25.18 14.52
N LEU A 149 3.63 -24.28 14.11
CA LEU A 149 4.37 -23.41 15.01
C LEU A 149 3.43 -22.51 15.82
N CYS A 150 2.49 -21.81 15.16
CA CYS A 150 1.53 -20.95 15.84
C CYS A 150 0.66 -21.75 16.83
N ALA A 151 0.20 -22.94 16.43
CA ALA A 151 -0.62 -23.82 17.27
C ALA A 151 0.15 -24.31 18.50
N ALA A 152 1.42 -24.67 18.35
CA ALA A 152 2.30 -25.08 19.44
C ALA A 152 2.48 -23.94 20.46
N VAL A 153 2.71 -22.71 19.98
CA VAL A 153 2.86 -21.51 20.83
C VAL A 153 1.56 -21.20 21.58
N SER A 154 0.40 -21.33 20.93
CA SER A 154 -0.90 -21.04 21.54
C SER A 154 -1.55 -22.23 22.24
N ARG A 155 -0.86 -23.37 22.40
CA ARG A 155 -1.47 -24.64 22.86
C ARG A 155 -2.25 -24.53 24.18
N ARG A 156 -1.76 -23.71 25.12
CA ARG A 156 -2.40 -23.49 26.44
C ARG A 156 -3.48 -22.41 26.42
N ARG A 157 -3.59 -21.65 25.32
CA ARG A 157 -4.53 -20.53 25.14
C ARG A 157 -5.03 -20.55 23.70
N ILE A 158 -5.85 -21.53 23.35
CA ILE A 158 -6.35 -21.72 21.98
C ILE A 158 -7.04 -20.45 21.46
N ARG A 159 -7.75 -19.71 22.32
CA ARG A 159 -8.37 -18.42 21.97
C ARG A 159 -7.37 -17.35 21.51
N ALA A 160 -6.09 -17.48 21.86
CA ALA A 160 -5.02 -16.57 21.42
C ALA A 160 -4.43 -16.96 20.05
N PHE A 161 -4.77 -18.13 19.49
CA PHE A 161 -4.21 -18.61 18.23
C PHE A 161 -4.32 -17.59 17.07
N PRO A 162 -5.48 -16.95 16.80
CA PRO A 162 -5.58 -15.99 15.70
C PRO A 162 -4.66 -14.78 15.89
N ALA A 163 -4.52 -14.30 17.14
CA ALA A 163 -3.66 -13.18 17.47
C ALA A 163 -2.17 -13.54 17.32
N VAL A 164 -1.76 -14.72 17.79
CA VAL A 164 -0.40 -15.23 17.61
C VAL A 164 -0.08 -15.41 16.13
N TRP A 165 -0.98 -16.03 15.37
CA TRP A 165 -0.82 -16.25 13.93
C TRP A 165 -0.69 -14.92 13.18
N ALA A 166 -1.55 -13.94 13.46
CA ALA A 166 -1.49 -12.63 12.82
C ALA A 166 -0.20 -11.87 13.17
N ALA A 167 0.15 -11.80 14.46
CA ALA A 167 1.36 -11.11 14.92
C ALA A 167 2.62 -11.74 14.34
N TYR A 168 2.70 -13.07 14.33
CA TYR A 168 3.81 -13.82 13.74
C TYR A 168 4.01 -13.47 12.26
N HIS A 169 2.95 -13.55 11.45
CA HIS A 169 3.05 -13.27 10.01
C HIS A 169 3.35 -11.80 9.72
N LEU A 170 2.72 -10.86 10.44
CA LEU A 170 2.99 -9.43 10.29
C LEU A 170 4.47 -9.12 10.52
N VAL A 171 5.02 -9.59 11.64
CA VAL A 171 6.42 -9.34 12.01
C VAL A 171 7.37 -10.03 11.02
N ALA A 172 7.16 -11.32 10.75
CA ALA A 172 8.02 -12.10 9.88
C ALA A 172 8.08 -11.53 8.45
N TRP A 173 6.93 -11.18 7.88
CA TRP A 173 6.86 -10.62 6.53
C TRP A 173 7.43 -9.21 6.43
N SER A 174 7.19 -8.35 7.44
CA SER A 174 7.65 -6.97 7.36
C SER A 174 9.13 -6.77 7.68
N LEU A 175 9.69 -7.59 8.58
CA LEU A 175 11.09 -7.46 8.97
C LEU A 175 12.02 -8.32 8.12
N ALA A 176 11.71 -9.61 8.00
CA ALA A 176 12.55 -10.60 7.33
C ALA A 176 12.11 -10.90 5.89
N GLY A 177 10.87 -10.58 5.52
CA GLY A 177 10.28 -10.97 4.24
C GLY A 177 9.95 -12.47 4.17
N GLN A 178 10.12 -13.23 5.23
CA GLN A 178 9.91 -14.68 5.24
C GLN A 178 9.51 -15.14 6.64
N THR A 179 8.67 -16.17 6.70
CA THR A 179 8.34 -16.92 7.91
C THR A 179 9.38 -18.02 8.14
N VAL A 180 9.33 -18.70 9.29
CA VAL A 180 10.15 -19.89 9.56
C VAL A 180 9.87 -20.98 8.53
N GLY A 181 8.59 -21.30 8.28
CA GLY A 181 8.20 -22.23 7.22
C GLY A 181 8.68 -21.76 5.84
N GLY A 182 8.58 -20.45 5.57
CA GLY A 182 9.10 -19.86 4.34
C GLY A 182 10.60 -20.06 4.17
N ALA A 183 11.40 -19.80 5.21
CA ALA A 183 12.84 -20.01 5.17
C ALA A 183 13.21 -21.49 4.91
N LEU A 184 12.51 -22.43 5.56
CA LEU A 184 12.75 -23.87 5.37
C LEU A 184 12.32 -24.37 3.99
N CYS A 185 11.29 -23.77 3.39
CA CYS A 185 10.76 -24.17 2.08
C CYS A 185 11.27 -23.30 0.91
N GLY A 186 12.21 -22.38 1.14
CA GLY A 186 12.72 -21.49 0.10
C GLY A 186 11.69 -20.50 -0.45
N VAL A 187 10.75 -20.05 0.38
CA VAL A 187 9.65 -19.13 0.03
C VAL A 187 9.83 -17.79 0.73
N ARG A 188 9.81 -16.70 -0.04
CA ARG A 188 9.94 -15.32 0.46
C ARG A 188 8.83 -14.43 -0.06
N LEU A 189 8.28 -13.61 0.81
CA LEU A 189 7.37 -12.52 0.45
C LEU A 189 8.16 -11.30 -0.02
N ARG A 190 7.80 -10.79 -1.19
CA ARG A 190 8.26 -9.49 -1.69
C ARG A 190 7.10 -8.64 -2.13
N SER A 191 7.29 -7.32 -2.05
CA SER A 191 6.44 -6.38 -2.77
C SER A 191 6.67 -6.56 -4.28
N VAL A 192 5.68 -6.28 -5.12
CA VAL A 192 5.79 -6.47 -6.59
C VAL A 192 6.82 -5.57 -7.26
N ASP A 193 7.30 -4.54 -6.57
CA ASP A 193 8.44 -3.70 -6.95
C ASP A 193 9.81 -4.27 -6.50
N GLY A 194 9.84 -5.47 -5.91
CA GLY A 194 11.04 -6.16 -5.43
C GLY A 194 11.52 -5.77 -4.03
N SER A 195 10.97 -4.69 -3.47
CA SER A 195 11.27 -4.26 -2.11
C SER A 195 10.70 -5.22 -1.05
N ARG A 196 11.07 -5.02 0.22
CA ARG A 196 10.44 -5.71 1.35
C ARG A 196 9.00 -5.25 1.50
N ALA A 197 8.11 -6.14 1.92
CA ALA A 197 6.73 -5.77 2.21
C ALA A 197 6.67 -4.88 3.45
N THR A 198 5.94 -3.77 3.36
CA THR A 198 5.69 -2.91 4.54
C THR A 198 4.67 -3.55 5.50
N PRO A 199 4.56 -3.07 6.76
CA PRO A 199 3.51 -3.51 7.68
C PRO A 199 2.10 -3.37 7.11
N ALA A 200 1.82 -2.29 6.38
CA ALA A 200 0.54 -2.08 5.72
C ALA A 200 0.26 -3.14 4.64
N GLN A 201 1.27 -3.49 3.83
CA GLN A 201 1.16 -4.57 2.85
C GLN A 201 0.99 -5.93 3.52
N ALA A 202 1.72 -6.22 4.60
CA ALA A 202 1.59 -7.47 5.34
C ALA A 202 0.20 -7.63 5.96
N LEU A 203 -0.34 -6.55 6.57
CA LEU A 203 -1.70 -6.55 7.11
C LEU A 203 -2.74 -6.76 6.01
N LEU A 204 -2.64 -6.00 4.93
CA LEU A 204 -3.57 -6.13 3.82
C LEU A 204 -3.47 -7.52 3.15
N ARG A 205 -2.28 -8.12 3.15
CA ARG A 205 -2.08 -9.49 2.67
C ARG A 205 -2.84 -10.49 3.53
N LEU A 206 -2.80 -10.36 4.87
CA LEU A 206 -3.56 -11.22 5.77
C LEU A 206 -5.07 -11.11 5.52
N LEU A 207 -5.55 -9.88 5.27
CA LEU A 207 -6.99 -9.61 5.16
C LEU A 207 -7.56 -9.87 3.75
N ALA A 208 -6.78 -9.64 2.70
CA ALA A 208 -7.27 -9.59 1.32
C ALA A 208 -6.34 -10.27 0.29
N GLY A 209 -5.23 -10.87 0.72
CA GLY A 209 -4.33 -11.67 -0.10
C GLY A 209 -3.28 -10.88 -0.90
N ASP A 210 -2.47 -11.62 -1.67
CA ASP A 210 -1.29 -11.10 -2.41
C ASP A 210 -1.62 -9.95 -3.38
N ARG A 211 -2.72 -10.10 -4.14
CA ARG A 211 -3.09 -9.16 -5.20
C ARG A 211 -3.45 -7.79 -4.63
N ALA A 212 -4.27 -7.76 -3.58
CA ALA A 212 -4.67 -6.52 -2.91
C ALA A 212 -3.45 -5.82 -2.30
N ALA A 213 -2.55 -6.58 -1.66
CA ALA A 213 -1.36 -6.05 -1.00
C ALA A 213 -0.23 -5.62 -1.94
N GLY A 214 -0.33 -5.89 -3.25
CA GLY A 214 0.80 -5.68 -4.16
C GLY A 214 2.03 -6.49 -3.73
N THR A 215 1.83 -7.75 -3.31
CA THR A 215 2.90 -8.65 -2.86
C THR A 215 2.88 -9.98 -3.61
N ALA A 216 3.97 -10.72 -3.57
CA ALA A 216 4.09 -12.05 -4.16
C ALA A 216 5.00 -12.95 -3.31
N LEU A 217 4.68 -14.24 -3.27
CA LEU A 217 5.60 -15.27 -2.77
C LEU A 217 6.50 -15.71 -3.91
N ILE A 218 7.79 -15.39 -3.80
CA ILE A 218 8.83 -15.75 -4.74
C ILE A 218 9.72 -16.84 -4.17
N LYS A 219 10.42 -17.55 -5.06
CA LYS A 219 11.52 -18.44 -4.70
C LYS A 219 12.64 -17.60 -4.06
N SER A 220 13.16 -18.07 -2.92
CA SER A 220 14.20 -17.37 -2.13
C SER A 220 15.58 -17.43 -2.75
#